data_AF-A0A0N4YWT7-F1
#
_entry.id   AF-A0A0N4YWT7-F1
#
_cell.length_a   1.000
_cell.length_b   1.000
_cell.length_c   1.000
_cell.angle_alpha   90.00
_cell.angle_beta   90.00
_cell.angle_gamma   90.00
#
_symmetry.space_group_name_H-M   'P 1'
#
loop_
_entity.id
_entity.type
_entity.pdbx_description
1 polymer ?
#
loop_
_entity_poly.entity_id
_entity_poly.type
_entity_poly.pdbx_seq_one_letter_code
_entity_poly.pdbx_strand_id
1 'polypeptide(L)'
;MFHFYFWADSKPTSITNYISRPSTSTHATPVVPITVREFKPPTPAKMPKSNIHVTFSVLTYDRIKIRFNPYHVAVLEAIKAVPSRSYDAKDRTWSVAFNDMKNCQRNLNNLTEVDITLEPIPDNVIKLLSDALNPKHAVPSDLSLIMDPVLIERLFPFQKLGVTFGIERGGRLLLADEMGLGKSIQALTLARYYKSEWPLLIVCPSSVKSAWKTQINKFLPVIQKIFVIEKGSDPMPTARTSNTCEY
;
A
#
# COMPACT_ATOMS: atom_id res chain seq x y z
N MET A 1 -6.07 14.43 -23.13
CA MET A 1 -5.89 15.36 -24.27
C MET A 1 -4.44 15.83 -24.21
N PHE A 2 -3.62 15.34 -25.15
CA PHE A 2 -2.17 15.54 -25.19
C PHE A 2 -1.80 17.00 -25.49
N HIS A 3 -0.74 17.50 -24.87
CA HIS A 3 -0.10 18.76 -25.25
C HIS A 3 1.36 18.48 -25.64
N PHE A 4 1.66 18.76 -26.91
CA PHE A 4 3.01 18.84 -27.46
C PHE A 4 3.54 20.27 -27.27
N TYR A 5 4.84 20.40 -27.03
CA TYR A 5 5.56 21.64 -27.31
C TYR A 5 6.80 21.32 -28.16
N PHE A 6 6.84 21.98 -29.33
CA PHE A 6 8.00 22.13 -30.20
C PHE A 6 8.96 23.15 -29.60
N TRP A 7 10.27 22.93 -29.75
CA TRP A 7 11.23 24.04 -29.72
C TRP A 7 12.36 23.82 -30.73
N ALA A 8 12.81 24.95 -31.28
CA ALA A 8 13.36 25.11 -32.62
C ALA A 8 14.89 25.06 -32.69
N ASP A 9 15.35 24.85 -33.92
CA ASP A 9 16.72 24.90 -34.43
C ASP A 9 17.57 26.06 -33.92
N SER A 10 18.87 25.81 -33.78
CA SER A 10 19.94 26.80 -33.97
C SER A 10 21.27 26.10 -34.24
N LYS A 11 21.66 25.99 -35.52
CA LYS A 11 23.05 25.75 -35.93
C LYS A 11 23.85 27.05 -35.77
N PRO A 12 25.14 26.98 -35.41
CA PRO A 12 26.10 27.98 -35.84
C PRO A 12 27.01 27.41 -36.93
N THR A 13 26.96 28.05 -38.10
CA THR A 13 27.95 27.98 -39.16
C THR A 13 28.96 29.11 -38.95
N SER A 14 30.09 29.03 -39.69
CA SER A 14 31.08 30.08 -40.02
C SER A 14 32.37 29.96 -39.19
N ILE A 15 33.59 30.19 -39.68
CA ILE A 15 34.11 30.95 -40.84
C ILE A 15 35.44 30.29 -41.26
N THR A 16 35.70 30.11 -42.56
CA THR A 16 37.03 29.77 -43.10
C THR A 16 37.63 31.03 -43.72
N ASN A 17 38.81 31.45 -43.24
CA ASN A 17 39.51 32.61 -43.76
C ASN A 17 40.31 32.26 -45.03
N TYR A 18 40.11 33.06 -46.07
CA TYR A 18 40.93 33.14 -47.26
C TYR A 18 42.26 33.84 -46.96
N ILE A 19 43.38 33.21 -47.33
CA ILE A 19 44.61 33.94 -47.66
C ILE A 19 45.14 33.36 -48.98
N SER A 20 45.19 34.23 -49.98
CA SER A 20 45.74 34.00 -51.31
C SER A 20 47.20 34.45 -51.38
N ARG A 21 48.04 33.73 -52.13
CA ARG A 21 49.16 34.21 -52.99
C ARG A 21 49.91 33.04 -53.67
N PRO A 22 50.69 33.29 -54.74
CA PRO A 22 50.44 32.66 -56.03
C PRO A 22 51.41 31.56 -56.46
N SER A 23 50.92 30.82 -57.45
CA SER A 23 51.55 29.93 -58.44
C SER A 23 53.09 29.87 -58.55
N THR A 24 53.60 28.65 -58.46
CA THR A 24 54.71 28.16 -59.29
C THR A 24 54.36 26.78 -59.82
N SER A 25 54.53 26.61 -61.13
CA SER A 25 54.15 25.45 -61.91
C SER A 25 55.12 24.28 -61.74
N THR A 26 54.60 23.10 -61.47
CA THR A 26 55.30 21.85 -61.77
C THR A 26 54.29 20.75 -62.08
N HIS A 27 54.47 20.12 -63.24
CA HIS A 27 53.68 18.99 -63.74
C HIS A 27 53.52 17.88 -62.71
N ALA A 28 52.27 17.48 -62.43
CA ALA A 28 51.94 16.26 -61.71
C ALA A 28 50.75 15.56 -62.39
N THR A 29 50.91 14.27 -62.65
CA THR A 29 49.92 13.34 -63.20
C THR A 29 48.71 13.20 -62.27
N PRO A 30 47.50 12.86 -62.78
CA PRO A 30 46.32 12.76 -61.93
C PRO A 30 46.40 11.46 -61.10
N VAL A 31 46.61 11.60 -59.80
CA VAL A 31 46.44 10.51 -58.83
C VAL A 31 44.96 10.45 -58.45
N VAL A 32 44.29 9.34 -58.78
CA VAL A 32 42.91 9.07 -58.35
C VAL A 32 42.93 8.88 -56.83
N PRO A 33 42.13 9.62 -56.04
CA PRO A 33 42.10 9.42 -54.60
C PRO A 33 41.45 8.06 -54.29
N ILE A 34 42.20 7.19 -53.63
CA ILE A 34 41.68 5.95 -53.04
C ILE A 34 40.84 6.36 -51.84
N THR A 35 39.52 6.24 -51.93
CA THR A 35 38.62 6.39 -50.78
C THR A 35 38.85 5.22 -49.83
N VAL A 36 39.65 5.42 -48.79
CA VAL A 36 39.76 4.48 -47.67
C VAL A 36 38.40 4.48 -46.97
N ARG A 37 37.65 3.39 -47.14
CA ARG A 37 36.44 3.15 -46.34
C ARG A 37 36.89 2.89 -44.90
N GLU A 38 36.68 3.84 -44.00
CA GLU A 38 36.82 3.60 -42.56
C GLU A 38 35.89 2.45 -42.17
N PHE A 39 36.50 1.33 -41.76
CA PHE A 39 35.76 0.19 -41.23
C PHE A 39 35.29 0.55 -39.82
N LYS A 40 34.04 1.00 -39.67
CA LYS A 40 33.43 1.09 -38.33
C LYS A 40 33.29 -0.34 -37.80
N PRO A 41 33.93 -0.70 -36.66
CA PRO A 41 33.74 -2.01 -36.08
C PRO A 41 32.23 -2.22 -35.80
N PRO A 42 31.68 -3.42 -36.05
CA PRO A 42 30.29 -3.70 -35.70
C PRO A 42 30.11 -3.40 -34.21
N THR A 43 29.13 -2.56 -33.88
CA THR A 43 28.74 -2.33 -32.49
C THR A 43 28.46 -3.70 -31.87
N PRO A 44 29.08 -4.07 -30.73
CA PRO A 44 28.85 -5.39 -30.14
C PRO A 44 27.35 -5.56 -29.93
N ALA A 45 26.80 -6.64 -30.50
CA ALA A 45 25.40 -6.99 -30.32
C ALA A 45 25.12 -7.09 -28.82
N LYS A 46 24.19 -6.28 -28.30
CA LYS A 46 23.74 -6.40 -26.91
C LYS A 46 23.16 -7.81 -26.76
N MET A 47 23.77 -8.63 -25.91
CA MET A 47 23.22 -9.94 -25.56
C MET A 47 21.78 -9.76 -25.04
N PRO A 48 20.85 -10.66 -25.39
CA PRO A 48 19.49 -10.59 -24.87
C PRO A 48 19.55 -10.72 -23.35
N LYS A 49 19.01 -9.73 -22.64
CA LYS A 49 18.93 -9.76 -21.17
C LYS A 49 17.89 -10.80 -20.76
N SER A 50 18.19 -11.55 -19.72
CA SER A 50 17.20 -12.44 -19.10
C SER A 50 16.04 -11.61 -18.56
N ASN A 51 14.81 -11.95 -18.95
CA ASN A 51 13.62 -11.37 -18.32
C ASN A 51 13.33 -12.14 -17.02
N ILE A 52 13.24 -11.41 -15.90
CA ILE A 52 12.99 -11.98 -14.58
C ILE A 52 11.69 -11.42 -14.05
N HIS A 53 10.77 -12.32 -13.74
CA HIS A 53 9.54 -11.98 -13.05
C HIS A 53 9.79 -11.96 -11.55
N VAL A 54 9.48 -10.85 -10.90
CA VAL A 54 9.57 -10.68 -9.45
C VAL A 54 8.19 -10.39 -8.88
N THR A 55 7.70 -11.26 -8.02
CA THR A 55 6.39 -11.14 -7.36
C THR A 55 6.56 -10.73 -5.91
N PHE A 56 5.85 -9.67 -5.52
CA PHE A 56 5.70 -9.26 -4.13
C PHE A 56 4.39 -9.78 -3.58
N SER A 57 4.42 -10.47 -2.44
CA SER A 57 3.21 -10.93 -1.75
C SER A 57 3.27 -10.65 -0.25
N VAL A 58 2.11 -10.48 0.37
CA VAL A 58 2.03 -10.24 1.82
C VAL A 58 2.41 -11.52 2.55
N LEU A 59 3.36 -11.43 3.48
CA LEU A 59 3.74 -12.54 4.38
C LEU A 59 3.09 -12.36 5.76
N THR A 60 3.31 -11.18 6.35
CA THR A 60 2.71 -10.74 7.61
C THR A 60 2.27 -9.28 7.45
N TYR A 61 1.63 -8.71 8.48
CA TYR A 61 1.18 -7.33 8.45
C TYR A 61 2.33 -6.31 8.29
N ASP A 62 3.56 -6.70 8.62
CA ASP A 62 4.77 -5.87 8.57
C ASP A 62 5.82 -6.37 7.57
N ARG A 63 5.60 -7.51 6.89
CA ARG A 63 6.58 -8.11 5.97
C ARG A 63 6.01 -8.51 4.63
N ILE A 64 6.80 -8.25 3.60
CA ILE A 64 6.53 -8.60 2.22
C ILE A 64 7.49 -9.70 1.77
N LYS A 65 6.92 -10.81 1.28
CA LYS A 65 7.64 -11.91 0.64
C LYS A 65 7.96 -11.55 -0.80
N ILE A 66 9.14 -11.97 -1.24
CA ILE A 66 9.68 -11.74 -2.58
C ILE A 66 9.98 -13.10 -3.20
N ARG A 67 9.41 -13.34 -4.37
CA ARG A 67 9.72 -14.50 -5.22
C ARG A 67 10.20 -14.00 -6.56
N PHE A 68 11.16 -14.70 -7.17
CA PHE A 68 11.62 -14.36 -8.51
C PHE A 68 11.99 -15.62 -9.29
N ASN A 69 11.75 -15.58 -10.59
CA ASN A 69 12.02 -16.69 -11.52
C ASN A 69 12.31 -16.12 -12.93
N PRO A 70 13.35 -16.59 -13.65
CA PRO A 70 14.41 -17.51 -13.21
C PRO A 70 15.32 -16.94 -12.12
N TYR A 71 16.04 -17.83 -11.43
CA TYR A 71 17.03 -17.41 -10.44
C TYR A 71 18.13 -16.59 -11.11
N HIS A 72 18.47 -15.45 -10.52
CA HIS A 72 19.56 -14.60 -10.97
C HIS A 72 20.27 -13.95 -9.80
N VAL A 73 21.61 -13.94 -9.86
CA VAL A 73 22.46 -13.45 -8.76
C VAL A 73 22.27 -11.95 -8.53
N ALA A 74 22.20 -11.13 -9.58
CA ALA A 74 21.99 -9.69 -9.43
C ALA A 74 20.68 -9.33 -8.69
N VAL A 75 19.60 -10.07 -8.93
CA VAL A 75 18.32 -9.89 -8.21
C VAL A 75 18.46 -10.27 -6.75
N LEU A 76 19.15 -11.38 -6.47
CA LEU A 76 19.46 -11.79 -5.10
C LEU A 76 20.29 -10.74 -4.35
N GLU A 77 21.34 -10.19 -4.98
CA GLU A 77 22.19 -9.16 -4.36
C GLU A 77 21.42 -7.85 -4.14
N ALA A 78 20.54 -7.46 -5.07
CA ALA A 78 19.64 -6.31 -4.88
C ALA A 78 18.68 -6.47 -3.69
N ILE A 79 18.16 -7.69 -3.47
CA ILE A 79 17.35 -8.02 -2.28
C ILE A 79 18.22 -8.01 -1.02
N LYS A 80 19.44 -8.57 -1.08
CA LYS A 80 20.37 -8.59 0.05
C LYS A 80 20.90 -7.20 0.45
N ALA A 81 20.85 -6.23 -0.45
CA ALA A 81 21.20 -4.85 -0.14
C ALA A 81 20.17 -4.17 0.79
N VAL A 82 18.97 -4.75 0.95
CA VAL A 82 17.92 -4.18 1.82
C VAL A 82 18.22 -4.48 3.30
N PRO A 83 18.20 -3.48 4.20
CA PRO A 83 18.53 -3.70 5.62
C PRO A 83 17.61 -4.72 6.31
N SER A 84 16.29 -4.62 6.10
CA SER A 84 15.30 -5.50 6.73
C SER A 84 15.13 -6.89 6.08
N ARG A 85 16.06 -7.29 5.22
CA ARG A 85 16.04 -8.62 4.57
C ARG A 85 15.98 -9.75 5.61
N SER A 86 15.23 -10.80 5.29
CA SER A 86 15.26 -12.07 6.01
C SER A 86 14.99 -13.20 5.05
N TYR A 87 15.69 -14.30 5.25
CA TYR A 87 15.52 -15.51 4.46
C TYR A 87 14.72 -16.55 5.26
N ASP A 88 13.71 -17.13 4.63
CA ASP A 88 12.98 -18.27 5.16
C ASP A 88 13.49 -19.55 4.49
N ALA A 89 14.12 -20.43 5.26
CA ALA A 89 14.69 -21.68 4.77
C ALA A 89 13.62 -22.73 4.38
N LYS A 90 12.41 -22.66 4.95
CA LYS A 90 11.33 -23.60 4.66
C LYS A 90 10.76 -23.34 3.27
N ASP A 91 10.41 -22.08 3.02
CA ASP A 91 9.85 -21.63 1.74
C ASP A 91 10.93 -21.31 0.69
N ARG A 92 12.20 -21.24 1.10
CA ARG A 92 13.33 -20.76 0.28
C ARG A 92 13.04 -19.39 -0.35
N THR A 93 12.43 -18.49 0.44
CA THR A 93 12.05 -17.15 -0.01
C THR A 93 12.70 -16.07 0.80
N TRP A 94 12.84 -14.91 0.18
CA TRP A 94 13.28 -13.70 0.86
C TRP A 94 12.07 -12.87 1.26
N SER A 95 12.23 -12.13 2.35
CA SER A 95 11.25 -11.15 2.80
C SER A 95 11.92 -9.88 3.28
N VAL A 96 11.22 -8.75 3.17
CA VAL A 96 11.67 -7.43 3.65
C VAL A 96 10.56 -6.81 4.48
N ALA A 97 10.88 -5.85 5.34
CA ALA A 97 9.86 -5.06 6.02
C ALA A 97 9.02 -4.26 5.01
N PHE A 98 7.75 -4.04 5.31
CA PHE A 98 6.83 -3.26 4.48
C PHE A 98 7.38 -1.86 4.17
N ASN A 99 8.01 -1.22 5.16
CA ASN A 99 8.62 0.10 5.01
C ASN A 99 9.78 0.13 4.00
N ASP A 100 10.49 -0.99 3.82
CA ASP A 100 11.60 -1.12 2.87
C ASP A 100 11.17 -1.63 1.49
N MET A 101 9.89 -1.99 1.30
CA MET A 101 9.38 -2.54 0.04
C MET A 101 9.69 -1.62 -1.17
N LYS A 102 9.45 -0.31 -1.02
CA LYS A 102 9.74 0.68 -2.07
C LYS A 102 11.23 0.78 -2.37
N ASN A 103 12.08 0.66 -1.35
CA ASN A 103 13.53 0.65 -1.53
C ASN A 103 13.98 -0.59 -2.32
N CYS A 104 13.43 -1.76 -1.97
CA CYS A 104 13.68 -2.99 -2.70
C CYS A 104 13.26 -2.89 -4.18
N GLN A 105 12.07 -2.37 -4.47
CA GLN A 105 11.60 -2.15 -5.84
C GLN A 105 12.52 -1.22 -6.64
N ARG A 106 13.04 -0.15 -6.01
CA ARG A 106 14.02 0.75 -6.64
C ARG A 106 15.33 0.04 -6.95
N ASN A 107 15.87 -0.74 -6.00
CA ASN A 107 17.09 -1.51 -6.21
C ASN A 107 16.96 -2.47 -7.39
N LEU A 108 15.80 -3.14 -7.52
CA LEU A 108 15.50 -4.02 -8.64
C LEU A 108 15.41 -3.24 -9.95
N ASN A 109 14.62 -2.17 -10.02
CA ASN A 109 14.45 -1.38 -11.25
C ASN A 109 15.75 -0.73 -11.75
N ASN A 110 16.74 -0.52 -10.88
CA ASN A 110 18.04 0.03 -11.24
C ASN A 110 19.01 -0.99 -11.84
N LEU A 111 18.66 -2.28 -11.87
CA LEU A 111 19.52 -3.32 -12.43
C LEU A 111 19.61 -3.17 -13.96
N THR A 112 20.82 -2.97 -14.47
CA THR A 112 21.07 -2.83 -15.91
C THR A 112 21.30 -4.17 -16.62
N GLU A 113 21.61 -5.23 -15.87
CA GLU A 113 22.01 -6.54 -16.39
C GLU A 113 20.83 -7.41 -16.84
N VAL A 114 19.63 -7.17 -16.29
CA VAL A 114 18.44 -7.99 -16.46
C VAL A 114 17.23 -7.11 -16.75
N ASP A 115 16.26 -7.65 -17.48
CA ASP A 115 14.97 -6.99 -17.64
C ASP A 115 14.03 -7.51 -16.55
N ILE A 116 13.46 -6.61 -15.76
CA ILE A 116 12.65 -6.99 -14.61
C ILE A 116 11.18 -6.67 -14.87
N THR A 117 10.35 -7.69 -14.69
CA THR A 117 8.89 -7.55 -14.66
C THR A 117 8.44 -7.66 -13.21
N LEU A 118 8.06 -6.53 -12.61
CA LEU A 118 7.53 -6.50 -11.25
C LEU A 118 6.02 -6.78 -11.27
N GLU A 119 5.58 -7.74 -10.47
CA GLU A 119 4.17 -7.93 -10.12
C GLU A 119 3.92 -7.24 -8.76
N PRO A 120 3.30 -6.04 -8.75
CA PRO A 120 3.10 -5.28 -7.54
C PRO A 120 1.93 -5.82 -6.71
N ILE A 121 1.98 -5.55 -5.41
CA ILE A 121 0.83 -5.74 -4.53
C ILE A 121 -0.24 -4.69 -4.89
N PRO A 122 -1.52 -5.06 -4.98
CA PRO A 122 -2.60 -4.10 -5.22
C PRO A 122 -2.59 -2.92 -4.24
N ASP A 123 -2.85 -1.70 -4.73
CA ASP A 123 -2.76 -0.47 -3.94
C ASP A 123 -3.65 -0.45 -2.70
N ASN A 124 -4.83 -1.07 -2.78
CA ASN A 124 -5.75 -1.21 -1.65
C ASN A 124 -5.13 -2.02 -0.51
N VAL A 125 -4.32 -3.04 -0.82
CA VAL A 125 -3.62 -3.85 0.17
C VAL A 125 -2.45 -3.07 0.76
N ILE A 126 -1.67 -2.34 -0.06
CA ILE A 126 -0.61 -1.45 0.42
C ILE A 126 -1.18 -0.40 1.39
N LYS A 127 -2.31 0.21 1.03
CA LYS A 127 -3.01 1.16 1.90
C LYS A 127 -3.47 0.51 3.20
N LEU A 128 -4.05 -0.69 3.13
CA LEU A 128 -4.49 -1.43 4.31
C LEU A 128 -3.33 -1.73 5.27
N LEU A 129 -2.18 -2.19 4.75
CA LEU A 129 -1.00 -2.47 5.55
C LEU A 129 -0.40 -1.20 6.17
N SER A 130 -0.35 -0.12 5.38
CA SER A 130 0.08 1.20 5.87
C SER A 130 -0.80 1.70 7.01
N ASP A 131 -2.13 1.59 6.87
CA ASP A 131 -3.11 1.96 7.91
C ASP A 131 -2.97 1.05 9.15
N ALA A 132 -2.62 -0.23 8.96
CA ALA A 132 -2.44 -1.16 10.07
C ALA A 132 -1.17 -0.89 10.88
N LEU A 133 -0.10 -0.40 10.24
CA LEU A 133 1.18 -0.05 10.88
C LEU A 133 1.17 1.36 11.51
N ASN A 134 0.25 2.22 11.11
CA ASN A 134 0.12 3.58 11.60
C ASN A 134 -1.24 3.77 12.30
N PRO A 135 -1.36 3.44 13.60
CA PRO A 135 -2.59 3.65 14.34
C PRO A 135 -2.99 5.12 14.30
N LYS A 136 -4.28 5.39 14.04
CA LYS A 136 -4.84 6.74 13.90
C LYS A 136 -5.06 7.42 15.24
N HIS A 137 -5.34 6.64 16.28
CA HIS A 137 -5.58 7.13 17.62
C HIS A 137 -4.65 6.42 18.60
N ALA A 138 -4.00 7.20 19.47
CA ALA A 138 -3.34 6.68 20.64
C ALA A 138 -4.42 6.28 21.66
N VAL A 139 -4.37 5.05 22.14
CA VAL A 139 -5.31 4.53 23.13
C VAL A 139 -4.55 4.25 24.41
N PRO A 140 -4.98 4.79 25.57
CA PRO A 140 -4.34 4.47 26.83
C PRO A 140 -4.48 2.98 27.14
N SER A 141 -3.51 2.43 27.88
CA SER A 141 -3.56 1.03 28.32
C SER A 141 -4.79 0.72 29.16
N ASP A 142 -5.28 1.71 29.92
CA ASP A 142 -6.55 1.62 30.64
C ASP A 142 -7.66 2.36 29.90
N LEU A 143 -8.63 1.58 29.40
CA LEU A 143 -9.80 2.10 28.69
C LEU A 143 -10.78 2.86 29.60
N SER A 144 -10.71 2.69 30.92
CA SER A 144 -11.57 3.40 31.88
C SER A 144 -11.31 4.92 31.88
N LEU A 145 -10.14 5.35 31.42
CA LEU A 145 -9.77 6.76 31.31
C LEU A 145 -10.51 7.50 30.19
N ILE A 146 -11.07 6.77 29.23
CA ILE A 146 -11.71 7.34 28.02
C ILE A 146 -13.16 6.88 27.83
N MET A 147 -13.65 5.95 28.67
CA MET A 147 -15.00 5.39 28.58
C MET A 147 -15.55 5.03 29.96
N ASP A 148 -16.86 4.79 30.03
CA ASP A 148 -17.58 4.38 31.25
C ASP A 148 -16.91 3.15 31.92
N PRO A 149 -16.35 3.30 33.14
CA PRO A 149 -15.68 2.22 33.85
C PRO A 149 -16.57 0.99 34.07
N VAL A 150 -17.87 1.19 34.32
CA VAL A 150 -18.82 0.09 34.56
C VAL A 150 -18.97 -0.78 33.32
N LEU A 151 -18.91 -0.19 32.13
CA LEU A 151 -18.94 -0.93 30.87
C LEU A 151 -17.62 -1.67 30.63
N ILE A 152 -16.48 -1.05 30.96
CA ILE A 152 -15.15 -1.65 30.80
C ILE A 152 -14.93 -2.85 31.72
N GLU A 153 -15.43 -2.80 32.96
CA GLU A 153 -15.35 -3.91 33.92
C GLU A 153 -16.11 -5.16 33.46
N ARG A 154 -17.13 -5.00 32.59
CA ARG A 154 -17.89 -6.12 32.03
C ARG A 154 -17.15 -6.85 30.89
N LEU A 155 -16.04 -6.31 30.40
CA LEU A 155 -15.26 -6.91 29.30
C LEU A 155 -14.16 -7.82 29.83
N PHE A 156 -14.01 -8.98 29.20
CA PHE A 156 -12.82 -9.82 29.39
C PHE A 156 -11.55 -9.14 28.84
N PRO A 157 -10.34 -9.51 29.32
CA PRO A 157 -9.10 -8.91 28.84
C PRO A 157 -8.92 -8.96 27.32
N PHE A 158 -9.24 -10.07 26.67
CA PHE A 158 -9.16 -10.20 25.21
C PHE A 158 -10.18 -9.30 24.48
N GLN A 159 -11.35 -9.07 25.08
CA GLN A 159 -12.37 -8.18 24.53
C GLN A 159 -11.92 -6.72 24.59
N LYS A 160 -11.19 -6.33 25.64
CA LYS A 160 -10.58 -5.00 25.74
C LYS A 160 -9.57 -4.78 24.62
N LEU A 161 -8.74 -5.79 24.30
CA LEU A 161 -7.81 -5.73 23.17
C LEU A 161 -8.55 -5.50 21.83
N GLY A 162 -9.66 -6.20 21.60
CA GLY A 162 -10.49 -5.99 20.40
C GLY A 162 -11.05 -4.57 20.32
N VAL A 163 -11.54 -4.02 21.43
CA VAL A 163 -12.02 -2.63 21.50
C VAL A 163 -10.89 -1.64 21.25
N THR A 164 -9.75 -1.78 21.92
CA THR A 164 -8.55 -0.96 21.72
C THR A 164 -8.14 -0.96 20.25
N PHE A 165 -8.03 -2.14 19.64
CA PHE A 165 -7.66 -2.31 18.24
C PHE A 165 -8.63 -1.58 17.29
N GLY A 166 -9.93 -1.60 17.60
CA GLY A 166 -10.95 -0.85 16.87
C GLY A 166 -10.81 0.66 17.03
N ILE A 167 -10.53 1.17 18.23
CA ILE A 167 -10.34 2.60 18.49
C ILE A 167 -9.11 3.12 17.73
N GLU A 168 -7.97 2.41 17.82
CA GLU A 168 -6.73 2.72 17.10
C GLU A 168 -6.94 2.88 15.59
N ARG A 169 -7.93 2.17 15.02
CA ARG A 169 -8.24 2.15 13.58
C ARG A 169 -9.42 3.02 13.18
N GLY A 170 -9.90 3.88 14.08
CA GLY A 170 -11.02 4.78 13.80
C GLY A 170 -12.33 4.02 13.61
N GLY A 171 -12.56 3.00 14.43
CA GLY A 171 -13.80 2.21 14.46
C GLY A 171 -13.87 1.07 13.43
N ARG A 172 -12.86 0.92 12.56
CA ARG A 172 -12.84 -0.13 11.52
C ARG A 172 -12.18 -1.40 12.03
N LEU A 173 -12.98 -2.46 12.15
CA LEU A 173 -12.52 -3.73 12.71
C LEU A 173 -13.31 -4.92 12.14
N LEU A 174 -12.61 -6.02 11.88
CA LEU A 174 -13.20 -7.32 11.62
C LEU A 174 -12.98 -8.21 12.85
N LEU A 175 -14.04 -8.45 13.62
CA LEU A 175 -14.02 -9.37 14.76
C LEU A 175 -14.26 -10.80 14.28
N ALA A 176 -13.18 -11.59 14.22
CA ALA A 176 -13.20 -12.98 13.75
C ALA A 176 -13.09 -14.01 14.90
N ASP A 177 -13.37 -13.60 16.13
CA ASP A 177 -13.34 -14.48 17.31
C ASP A 177 -14.34 -15.64 17.18
N GLU A 178 -14.11 -16.71 17.94
CA GLU A 178 -15.04 -17.85 18.01
C GLU A 178 -16.46 -17.44 18.43
N MET A 179 -17.44 -18.23 18.01
CA MET A 179 -18.83 -18.05 18.41
C MET A 179 -18.97 -18.20 19.93
N GLY A 180 -19.74 -17.30 20.57
CA GLY A 180 -19.96 -17.31 22.01
C GLY A 180 -19.01 -16.43 22.84
N LEU A 181 -17.87 -15.98 22.30
CA LEU A 181 -16.88 -15.15 23.02
C LEU A 181 -17.29 -13.68 23.27
N GLY A 182 -18.54 -13.31 23.00
CA GLY A 182 -19.04 -11.96 23.27
C GLY A 182 -18.58 -10.90 22.26
N LYS A 183 -18.59 -11.20 20.96
CA LYS A 183 -18.35 -10.19 19.90
C LYS A 183 -19.35 -9.03 19.96
N SER A 184 -20.59 -9.30 20.35
CA SER A 184 -21.62 -8.25 20.48
C SER A 184 -21.28 -7.21 21.54
N ILE A 185 -20.78 -7.61 22.72
CA ILE A 185 -20.39 -6.64 23.75
C ILE A 185 -19.16 -5.83 23.31
N GLN A 186 -18.17 -6.45 22.63
CA GLN A 186 -17.04 -5.72 22.04
C GLN A 186 -17.52 -4.65 21.04
N ALA A 187 -18.40 -5.03 20.12
CA ALA A 187 -18.94 -4.13 19.11
C ALA A 187 -19.77 -2.99 19.73
N LEU A 188 -20.59 -3.28 20.74
CA LEU A 188 -21.39 -2.27 21.44
C LEU A 188 -20.52 -1.30 22.24
N THR A 189 -19.47 -1.79 22.92
CA THR A 189 -18.51 -0.92 23.60
C THR A 189 -17.80 -0.01 22.62
N LEU A 190 -17.32 -0.55 21.50
CA LEU A 190 -16.70 0.26 20.44
C LEU A 190 -17.68 1.30 19.89
N ALA A 191 -18.93 0.92 19.63
CA ALA A 191 -19.96 1.87 19.17
C ALA A 191 -20.30 2.94 20.22
N ARG A 192 -20.20 2.61 21.51
CA ARG A 192 -20.41 3.55 22.61
C ARG A 192 -19.28 4.58 22.71
N TYR A 193 -18.03 4.20 22.39
CA TYR A 193 -16.93 5.15 22.25
C TYR A 193 -17.27 6.25 21.23
N TYR A 194 -17.78 5.86 20.06
CA TYR A 194 -18.20 6.76 18.98
C TYR A 194 -19.64 7.29 19.14
N LYS A 195 -20.12 7.50 20.38
CA LYS A 195 -21.48 7.98 20.64
C LYS A 195 -21.81 9.32 19.97
N SER A 196 -20.80 10.16 19.73
CA SER A 196 -20.93 11.44 19.03
C SER A 196 -21.30 11.30 17.55
N GLU A 197 -21.04 10.14 16.93
CA GLU A 197 -21.32 9.86 15.52
C GLU A 197 -22.70 9.20 15.29
N TRP A 198 -23.48 8.99 16.36
CA TRP A 198 -24.79 8.36 16.26
C TRP A 198 -25.76 9.20 15.42
N PRO A 199 -26.73 8.56 14.72
CA PRO A 199 -27.37 7.27 15.01
C PRO A 199 -26.56 6.01 14.66
N LEU A 200 -26.68 4.95 15.48
CA LEU A 200 -26.07 3.64 15.26
C LEU A 200 -26.99 2.70 14.45
N LEU A 201 -26.48 2.13 13.37
CA LEU A 201 -27.15 1.08 12.59
C LEU A 201 -26.49 -0.28 12.81
N ILE A 202 -27.27 -1.27 13.26
CA ILE A 202 -26.83 -2.66 13.40
C ILE A 202 -27.58 -3.52 12.38
N VAL A 203 -26.82 -4.12 11.46
CA VAL A 203 -27.34 -5.05 10.47
C VAL A 203 -27.06 -6.47 10.94
N CYS A 204 -28.11 -7.29 11.05
CA CYS A 204 -27.98 -8.67 11.49
C CYS A 204 -29.11 -9.55 10.90
N PRO A 205 -28.93 -10.89 10.86
CA PRO A 205 -30.01 -11.80 10.48
C PRO A 205 -31.26 -11.63 11.35
N SER A 206 -32.45 -11.89 10.78
CA SER A 206 -33.72 -11.70 11.49
C SER A 206 -33.80 -12.46 12.82
N SER A 207 -33.22 -13.67 12.90
CA SER A 207 -33.23 -14.51 14.09
C SER A 207 -32.51 -13.92 15.30
N VAL A 208 -31.56 -12.99 15.09
CA VAL A 208 -30.74 -12.42 16.18
C VAL A 208 -31.11 -10.98 16.52
N LYS A 209 -32.12 -10.37 15.87
CA LYS A 209 -32.58 -9.00 16.17
C LYS A 209 -32.98 -8.84 17.63
N SER A 210 -33.75 -9.79 18.16
CA SER A 210 -34.18 -9.80 19.57
C SER A 210 -32.99 -9.96 20.52
N ALA A 211 -32.02 -10.82 20.19
CA ALA A 211 -30.80 -10.98 20.97
C ALA A 211 -30.00 -9.67 21.03
N TRP A 212 -29.83 -8.97 19.91
CA TRP A 212 -29.19 -7.65 19.87
C TRP A 212 -29.90 -6.63 20.74
N LYS A 213 -31.23 -6.53 20.66
CA LYS A 213 -32.03 -5.62 21.51
C LYS A 213 -31.78 -5.90 23.01
N THR A 214 -31.79 -7.17 23.41
CA THR A 214 -31.50 -7.58 24.79
C THR A 214 -30.07 -7.21 25.22
N GLN A 215 -29.07 -7.41 24.36
CA GLN A 215 -27.69 -7.02 24.65
C GLN A 215 -27.56 -5.49 24.80
N ILE A 216 -28.20 -4.71 23.93
CA ILE A 216 -28.19 -3.24 24.03
C ILE A 216 -28.81 -2.78 25.34
N ASN A 217 -30.00 -3.29 25.70
CA ASN A 217 -30.64 -2.93 26.97
C ASN A 217 -29.80 -3.32 28.19
N LYS A 218 -29.09 -4.46 28.11
CA LYS A 218 -28.22 -4.95 29.20
C LYS A 218 -26.96 -4.10 29.36
N PHE A 219 -26.26 -3.77 28.27
CA PHE A 219 -24.94 -3.14 28.30
C PHE A 219 -24.98 -1.63 28.16
N LEU A 220 -26.00 -1.07 27.51
CA LEU A 220 -26.17 0.36 27.27
C LEU A 220 -27.56 0.83 27.70
N PRO A 221 -27.92 0.71 29.01
CA PRO A 221 -29.27 1.00 29.50
C PRO A 221 -29.69 2.47 29.34
N VAL A 222 -28.74 3.38 29.11
CA VAL A 222 -29.00 4.80 28.83
C VAL A 222 -29.68 5.01 27.47
N ILE A 223 -29.60 4.03 26.55
CA ILE A 223 -30.25 4.11 25.24
C ILE A 223 -31.73 3.77 25.38
N GLN A 224 -32.59 4.78 25.29
CA GLN A 224 -34.04 4.57 25.43
C GLN A 224 -34.76 4.31 24.11
N LYS A 225 -34.18 4.74 22.98
CA LYS A 225 -34.81 4.66 21.65
C LYS A 225 -34.10 3.63 20.78
N ILE A 226 -34.67 2.43 20.69
CA ILE A 226 -34.18 1.34 19.85
C ILE A 226 -35.29 0.95 18.87
N PHE A 227 -35.01 1.11 17.58
CA PHE A 227 -35.93 0.72 16.51
C PHE A 227 -35.49 -0.63 15.93
N VAL A 228 -36.40 -1.59 15.89
CA VAL A 228 -36.18 -2.89 15.25
C VAL A 228 -37.04 -2.94 14.00
N ILE A 229 -36.38 -3.04 12.84
CA ILE A 229 -37.04 -3.16 11.53
C ILE A 229 -37.23 -4.65 11.25
N GLU A 230 -38.46 -5.12 11.13
CA GLU A 230 -38.76 -6.52 10.85
C GLU A 230 -39.00 -6.75 9.36
N LYS A 231 -39.75 -5.86 8.73
CA LYS A 231 -40.14 -5.93 7.31
C LYS A 231 -39.59 -4.73 6.54
N GLY A 232 -39.39 -4.90 5.24
CA GLY A 232 -38.97 -3.80 4.36
C GLY A 232 -39.99 -2.66 4.23
N SER A 233 -41.24 -2.91 4.61
CA SER A 233 -42.32 -1.91 4.66
C SER A 233 -42.36 -1.11 5.96
N ASP A 234 -41.56 -1.49 6.97
CA ASP A 234 -41.60 -0.81 8.26
C ASP A 234 -41.04 0.62 8.11
N PRO A 235 -41.67 1.62 8.74
CA PRO A 235 -41.22 2.99 8.62
C PRO A 235 -39.84 3.17 9.27
N MET A 236 -38.94 3.84 8.54
CA MET A 236 -37.66 4.27 9.08
C MET A 236 -37.90 5.34 10.17
N PRO A 237 -37.10 5.34 11.26
CA PRO A 237 -37.21 6.39 12.27
C PRO A 237 -36.94 7.75 11.63
N THR A 238 -37.93 8.64 11.67
CA THR A 238 -37.92 9.97 11.03
C THR A 238 -37.16 11.02 11.83
N ALA A 239 -36.83 10.77 13.10
CA ALA A 239 -36.10 11.69 13.94
C ALA A 239 -34.61 11.35 14.01
N ARG A 240 -33.74 12.24 13.49
CA ARG A 240 -32.35 12.35 13.98
C ARG A 240 -32.45 12.89 15.40
N THR A 241 -32.46 12.03 16.41
CA THR A 241 -32.56 12.50 17.79
C THR A 241 -31.24 13.13 18.21
N SER A 242 -31.21 14.46 18.21
CA SER A 242 -30.14 15.35 18.69
C SER A 242 -29.92 15.31 20.21
N ASN A 243 -30.55 14.37 20.94
CA ASN A 243 -30.40 14.22 22.38
C ASN A 243 -29.36 13.15 22.74
N THR A 244 -28.20 13.21 22.10
CA THR A 244 -27.03 12.44 22.52
C THR A 244 -26.48 13.13 23.77
N CYS A 245 -26.79 12.60 24.95
CA CYS A 245 -26.55 13.26 26.24
C CYS A 245 -25.14 13.85 26.38
N GLU A 246 -25.08 15.18 26.54
CA GLU A 246 -24.17 15.84 27.46
C GLU A 246 -24.55 15.39 28.88
N TYR A 247 -23.56 14.87 29.61
CA TYR A 247 -23.29 14.92 31.05
C TYR A 247 -22.14 13.94 31.32
#